data_AF-A0A226D4P3-F1
#
_entry.id   AF-A0A226D4P3-F1
#
_cell.length_a   1.000
_cell.length_b   1.000
_cell.length_c   1.000
_cell.angle_alpha   90.00
_cell.angle_beta   90.00
_cell.angle_gamma   90.00
#
_symmetry.space_group_name_H-M   'P 1'
#
loop_
_entity.id
_entity.type
_entity.pdbx_description
1 polymer ?
#
loop_
_entity_poly.entity_id
_entity_poly.type
_entity_poly.pdbx_seq_one_letter_code
_entity_poly.pdbx_strand_id
1 'polypeptide(L)'
;MAQFKTISIKFTHWPHLFFKWKDTASKLLIYSKSIKKCATTLTIGEKAAEENPSIAALFLLAYLIRPKSKKTSLLGSVESFIMVNSEPKYNEFLDNKLDLYPQVYLVGSKESLIFEDFLVIFKRKIVKCTSVMEAVDLAFKSFYVFNIEFPTTCYGAWQFLDYVIYKMKPICPVMSSVKELAAFVQ
;
A
#
# COMPACT_ATOMS: atom_id res chain seq x y z
N MET A 1 1.09 9.74 28.73
CA MET A 1 0.32 8.67 28.06
C MET A 1 -0.70 9.32 27.14
N ALA A 2 -0.54 9.21 25.82
CA ALA A 2 -1.54 9.72 24.89
C ALA A 2 -2.73 8.75 24.84
N GLN A 3 -3.92 9.22 25.20
CA GLN A 3 -5.16 8.46 25.01
C GLN A 3 -5.54 8.48 23.54
N PHE A 4 -5.41 7.33 22.88
CA PHE A 4 -5.83 7.14 21.50
C PHE A 4 -7.35 6.93 21.44
N LYS A 5 -8.10 7.83 20.80
CA LYS A 5 -9.50 7.59 20.45
C LYS A 5 -9.57 6.72 19.20
N THR A 6 -9.93 5.46 19.37
CA THR A 6 -10.26 4.56 18.27
C THR A 6 -11.55 5.03 17.61
N ILE A 7 -11.47 5.53 16.37
CA ILE A 7 -12.66 5.84 15.55
C ILE A 7 -12.90 4.64 14.65
N SER A 8 -13.96 3.86 14.90
CA SER A 8 -14.43 2.83 13.97
C SER A 8 -15.27 3.49 12.87
N ILE A 9 -14.72 3.54 11.65
CA ILE A 9 -15.46 3.94 10.45
C ILE A 9 -16.00 2.66 9.79
N LYS A 10 -17.33 2.53 9.63
CA LYS A 10 -17.95 1.37 8.97
C LYS A 10 -18.20 1.67 7.48
N PHE A 11 -17.63 0.85 6.59
CA PHE A 11 -17.81 0.93 5.13
C PHE A 11 -18.60 -0.28 4.63
N THR A 12 -19.93 -0.17 4.54
CA THR A 12 -20.83 -1.31 4.29
C THR A 12 -21.06 -1.67 2.82
N HIS A 13 -20.60 -0.85 1.87
CA HIS A 13 -20.93 -0.99 0.44
C HIS A 13 -19.72 -1.11 -0.49
N TRP A 14 -18.51 -1.25 0.06
CA TRP A 14 -17.28 -1.31 -0.73
C TRP A 14 -16.74 -2.74 -0.75
N PRO A 15 -16.44 -3.32 -1.93
CA PRO A 15 -15.83 -4.65 -1.98
C PRO A 15 -14.54 -4.63 -1.14
N HIS A 16 -14.40 -5.57 -0.22
CA HIS A 16 -13.23 -5.62 0.66
C HIS A 16 -11.99 -6.06 -0.12
N LEU A 17 -10.87 -5.36 0.10
CA LEU A 17 -9.56 -5.65 -0.52
C LEU A 17 -9.25 -7.16 -0.51
N PHE A 18 -9.52 -7.81 0.62
CA PHE A 18 -9.25 -9.22 0.87
C PHE A 18 -9.82 -10.20 -0.17
N PHE A 19 -10.99 -9.93 -0.75
CA PHE A 19 -11.67 -10.93 -1.58
C PHE A 19 -10.95 -11.23 -2.89
N LYS A 20 -10.44 -10.21 -3.58
CA LYS A 20 -9.73 -10.38 -4.85
C LYS A 20 -8.21 -10.38 -4.70
N TRP A 21 -7.71 -9.74 -3.65
CA TRP A 21 -6.27 -9.53 -3.50
C TRP A 21 -5.48 -10.83 -3.45
N LYS A 22 -5.99 -11.89 -2.82
CA LYS A 22 -5.26 -13.15 -2.66
C LYS A 22 -4.84 -13.79 -3.99
N ASP A 23 -5.75 -13.83 -4.97
CA ASP A 23 -5.46 -14.37 -6.31
C ASP A 23 -4.50 -13.45 -7.06
N THR A 24 -4.78 -12.14 -7.05
CA THR A 24 -3.92 -11.14 -7.69
C THR A 24 -2.50 -11.14 -7.11
N ALA A 25 -2.35 -11.25 -5.79
CA ALA A 25 -1.06 -11.28 -5.10
C ALA A 25 -0.20 -12.47 -5.56
N SER A 26 -0.80 -13.65 -5.68
CA SER A 26 -0.12 -14.84 -6.18
C SER A 26 0.40 -14.62 -7.61
N LYS A 27 -0.42 -14.05 -8.49
CA LYS A 27 -0.04 -13.74 -9.88
C LYS A 27 1.03 -12.64 -9.94
N LEU A 28 0.98 -11.63 -9.08
CA LEU A 28 2.01 -10.58 -8.98
C LEU A 28 3.39 -11.15 -8.60
N LEU A 29 3.43 -12.12 -7.69
CA LEU A 29 4.67 -12.80 -7.30
C LEU A 29 5.26 -13.64 -8.44
N ILE A 30 4.41 -14.28 -9.24
CA ILE A 30 4.84 -15.00 -10.45
C ILE A 30 5.39 -14.00 -11.48
N TYR A 31 4.69 -12.89 -11.69
CA TYR A 31 5.13 -11.82 -12.60
C TYR A 31 6.48 -11.23 -12.20
N SER A 32 6.71 -10.99 -10.90
CA SER A 32 7.99 -10.43 -10.45
C SER A 32 9.18 -11.37 -10.74
N LYS A 33 8.97 -12.69 -10.63
CA LYS A 33 9.98 -13.70 -10.97
C LYS A 33 10.34 -13.67 -12.46
N SER A 34 9.36 -13.50 -13.36
CA SER A 34 9.61 -13.52 -14.81
C SER A 34 10.43 -12.32 -15.31
N ILE A 35 10.29 -11.16 -14.67
CA ILE A 35 11.01 -9.92 -15.04
C ILE A 35 12.32 -9.72 -14.26
N LYS A 36 12.80 -10.74 -13.54
CA LYS A 36 14.00 -10.71 -12.66
C LYS A 36 14.02 -9.54 -11.66
N LYS A 37 12.85 -9.04 -11.26
CA LYS A 37 12.72 -8.01 -10.22
C LYS A 37 12.34 -8.72 -8.93
N CYS A 38 13.19 -8.61 -7.92
CA CYS A 38 13.11 -9.51 -6.77
C CYS A 38 12.72 -8.80 -5.47
N ALA A 39 12.09 -9.57 -4.58
CA ALA A 39 11.90 -9.27 -3.17
C ALA A 39 13.20 -8.79 -2.48
N THR A 40 14.37 -9.28 -2.95
CA THR A 40 15.68 -8.84 -2.46
C THR A 40 15.94 -7.36 -2.67
N THR A 41 15.48 -6.77 -3.78
CA THR A 41 15.57 -5.30 -4.00
C THR A 41 14.72 -4.53 -3.00
N LEU A 42 13.66 -5.15 -2.51
CA LEU A 42 12.75 -4.56 -1.52
C LEU A 42 13.18 -4.85 -0.08
N THR A 43 14.33 -5.51 0.11
CA THR A 43 14.80 -6.01 1.41
C THR A 43 13.72 -6.83 2.12
N ILE A 44 13.03 -7.71 1.37
CA ILE A 44 12.06 -8.68 1.87
C ILE A 44 12.70 -10.06 1.76
N GLY A 45 12.73 -10.82 2.84
CA GLY A 45 13.28 -12.18 2.86
C GLY A 45 12.43 -13.14 2.02
N GLU A 46 13.07 -14.05 1.29
CA GLU A 46 12.37 -14.99 0.39
C GLU A 46 11.36 -15.85 1.15
N LYS A 47 11.78 -16.44 2.26
CA LYS A 47 10.91 -17.22 3.15
C LYS A 47 9.72 -16.39 3.66
N ALA A 48 9.95 -15.13 4.07
CA ALA A 48 8.89 -14.25 4.52
C ALA A 48 7.88 -13.95 3.40
N ALA A 49 8.36 -13.75 2.17
CA ALA A 49 7.49 -13.54 1.01
C ALA A 49 6.67 -14.79 0.65
N GLU A 50 7.21 -15.98 0.86
CA GLU A 50 6.50 -17.26 0.68
C GLU A 50 5.44 -17.49 1.76
N GLU A 51 5.74 -17.15 3.02
CA GLU A 51 4.81 -17.28 4.14
C GLU A 51 3.71 -16.20 4.12
N ASN A 52 4.05 -14.99 3.66
CA ASN A 52 3.14 -13.83 3.62
C ASN A 52 3.01 -13.21 2.21
N PRO A 53 2.54 -13.98 1.21
CA PRO A 53 2.56 -13.57 -0.19
C PRO A 53 1.67 -12.35 -0.47
N SER A 54 0.56 -12.22 0.25
CA SER A 54 -0.34 -11.07 0.12
C SER A 54 0.33 -9.76 0.55
N ILE A 55 1.15 -9.79 1.60
CA ILE A 55 1.85 -8.60 2.09
C ILE A 55 3.03 -8.28 1.17
N ALA A 56 3.82 -9.29 0.79
CA ALA A 56 4.94 -9.12 -0.16
C ALA A 56 4.47 -8.49 -1.48
N ALA A 57 3.33 -8.95 -2.00
CA ALA A 57 2.73 -8.43 -3.23
C ALA A 57 2.37 -6.93 -3.15
N LEU A 58 2.04 -6.39 -1.98
CA LEU A 58 1.73 -4.97 -1.82
C LEU A 58 2.98 -4.10 -2.04
N PHE A 59 4.11 -4.51 -1.45
CA PHE A 59 5.39 -3.82 -1.66
C PHE A 59 5.86 -3.96 -3.11
N LEU A 60 5.70 -5.15 -3.70
CA LEU A 60 5.99 -5.39 -5.12
C LEU A 60 5.12 -4.53 -6.04
N LEU A 61 3.84 -4.35 -5.72
CA LEU A 61 2.94 -3.52 -6.51
C LEU A 61 3.51 -2.10 -6.65
N ALA A 62 3.80 -1.43 -5.54
CA ALA A 62 4.35 -0.07 -5.57
C ALA A 62 5.71 0.04 -6.27
N TYR A 63 6.47 -1.05 -6.30
CA TYR A 63 7.73 -1.13 -7.02
C TYR A 63 7.55 -1.29 -8.54
N LEU A 64 6.63 -2.17 -8.95
CA LEU A 64 6.43 -2.58 -10.34
C LEU A 64 5.82 -1.46 -11.18
N ILE A 65 4.81 -0.79 -10.64
CA ILE A 65 4.03 0.25 -11.34
C ILE A 65 4.31 1.65 -10.81
N ARG A 66 5.51 1.87 -10.28
CA ARG A 66 5.96 3.20 -9.88
C ARG A 66 5.94 4.18 -11.06
N PRO A 67 5.58 5.44 -10.83
CA PRO A 67 5.75 6.49 -11.83
C PRO A 67 7.23 6.66 -12.19
N LYS A 68 7.54 6.67 -13.50
CA LYS A 68 8.90 6.89 -14.02
C LYS A 68 9.21 8.40 -14.00
N SER A 69 9.46 8.96 -12.83
CA SER A 69 9.87 10.36 -12.65
C SER A 69 11.30 10.47 -12.14
N LYS A 70 12.06 11.46 -12.62
CA LYS A 70 13.43 11.75 -12.16
C LYS A 70 13.52 12.07 -10.67
N LYS A 71 12.40 12.49 -10.04
CA LYS A 71 12.36 12.92 -8.62
C LYS A 71 12.06 11.79 -7.64
N THR A 72 11.64 10.62 -8.10
CA THR A 72 11.18 9.53 -7.22
C THR A 72 12.18 8.40 -7.22
N SER A 73 12.86 8.18 -6.09
CA SER A 73 13.70 6.99 -5.92
C SER A 73 12.83 5.74 -5.91
N LEU A 74 13.44 4.61 -6.28
CA LEU A 74 12.73 3.35 -6.40
C LEU A 74 12.17 2.86 -5.05
N LEU A 75 12.92 3.03 -3.96
CA LEU A 75 12.45 2.74 -2.61
C LEU A 75 11.48 3.80 -2.10
N GLY A 76 11.66 5.07 -2.49
CA GLY A 76 10.77 6.16 -2.10
C GLY A 76 9.33 5.97 -2.60
N SER A 77 9.12 5.36 -3.77
CA SER A 77 7.78 4.98 -4.25
C SER A 77 7.12 3.92 -3.35
N VAL A 78 7.92 2.94 -2.90
CA VAL A 78 7.44 1.84 -2.04
C VAL A 78 7.09 2.37 -0.65
N GLU A 79 7.96 3.19 -0.07
CA GLU A 79 7.76 3.82 1.23
C GLU A 79 6.60 4.83 1.23
N SER A 80 6.41 5.55 0.11
CA SER A 80 5.24 6.41 -0.07
C SER A 80 3.93 5.63 -0.13
N PHE A 81 3.96 4.35 -0.50
CA PHE A 81 2.78 3.49 -0.49
C PHE A 81 2.55 2.89 0.90
N ILE A 82 3.58 2.23 1.44
CA ILE A 82 3.59 1.62 2.76
C ILE A 82 4.90 1.98 3.44
N MET A 83 4.82 2.83 4.45
CA MET A 83 5.95 3.22 5.28
C MET A 83 6.17 2.15 6.34
N VAL A 84 7.42 1.72 6.51
CA VAL A 84 7.81 0.75 7.55
C VAL A 84 8.92 1.34 8.40
N ASN A 85 8.73 1.34 9.72
CA ASN A 85 9.77 1.68 10.67
C ASN A 85 9.96 0.53 11.64
N SER A 86 11.20 0.27 12.07
CA SER A 86 11.50 -0.74 13.09
C SER A 86 10.95 -0.38 14.47
N GLU A 87 10.73 0.92 14.72
CA GLU A 87 10.30 1.47 16.00
C GLU A 87 9.07 2.38 15.82
N PRO A 88 8.26 2.59 16.87
CA PRO A 88 7.04 3.40 16.84
C PRO A 88 7.31 4.91 16.78
N LYS A 89 7.97 5.38 15.71
CA LYS A 89 8.29 6.79 15.43
C LYS A 89 7.13 7.58 14.80
N TYR A 90 5.89 7.14 14.99
CA TYR A 90 4.74 7.76 14.35
C TYR A 90 4.43 9.18 14.86
N ASN A 91 4.87 9.57 16.06
CA ASN A 91 4.72 10.96 16.56
C ASN A 91 5.64 11.91 15.78
N GLU A 92 6.91 11.54 15.60
CA GLU A 92 7.85 12.29 14.75
C GLU A 92 7.34 12.35 13.31
N PHE A 93 6.83 11.23 12.80
CA PHE A 93 6.21 11.20 11.47
C PHE A 93 5.01 12.16 11.37
N LEU A 94 4.11 12.17 12.37
CA LEU A 94 2.95 13.07 12.42
C LEU A 94 3.35 14.56 12.39
N ASP A 95 4.42 14.92 13.10
CA ASP A 95 4.90 16.30 13.20
C ASP A 95 5.50 16.79 11.89
N ASN A 96 6.19 15.89 11.17
CA ASN A 96 6.87 16.18 9.90
C ASN A 96 6.00 15.96 8.65
N LYS A 97 4.85 15.30 8.77
CA LYS A 97 3.98 15.01 7.63
C LYS A 97 3.25 16.28 7.17
N LEU A 98 3.74 16.87 6.08
CA LEU A 98 3.18 18.08 5.47
C LEU A 98 1.98 17.81 4.55
N ASP A 99 1.99 16.67 3.87
CA ASP A 99 0.93 16.33 2.94
C ASP A 99 -0.30 15.76 3.66
N LEU A 100 -1.46 15.93 3.04
CA LEU A 100 -2.74 15.53 3.62
C LEU A 100 -3.17 14.12 3.21
N TYR A 101 -2.38 13.37 2.43
CA TYR A 101 -2.77 12.04 1.95
C TYR A 101 -2.75 11.00 3.10
N PRO A 102 -3.67 10.03 3.12
CA PRO A 102 -3.59 8.86 4.00
C PRO A 102 -2.29 8.09 3.76
N GLN A 103 -1.53 7.85 4.83
CA GLN A 103 -0.31 7.04 4.79
C GLN A 103 -0.54 5.73 5.54
N VAL A 104 -0.29 4.60 4.88
CA VAL A 104 -0.14 3.32 5.57
C VAL A 104 1.22 3.32 6.26
N TYR A 105 1.22 3.14 7.58
CA TYR A 105 2.41 3.16 8.42
C TYR A 105 2.44 1.90 9.28
N LEU A 106 3.53 1.14 9.15
CA LEU A 106 3.74 -0.11 9.87
C LEU A 106 4.92 0.02 10.83
N VAL A 107 4.82 -0.61 12.00
CA VAL A 107 5.95 -0.79 12.92
C VAL A 107 6.37 -2.24 12.91
N GLY A 108 7.64 -2.53 12.67
CA GLY A 108 8.21 -3.87 12.63
C GLY A 108 9.25 -4.02 11.52
N SER A 109 9.40 -5.25 11.00
CA SER A 109 10.43 -5.58 10.01
C SER A 109 9.83 -5.92 8.66
N LYS A 110 10.21 -5.12 7.65
CA LYS A 110 9.91 -5.41 6.23
C LYS A 110 10.62 -6.67 5.75
N GLU A 111 11.79 -6.98 6.31
CA GLU A 111 12.56 -8.16 5.91
C GLU A 111 11.84 -9.46 6.30
N SER A 112 11.32 -9.54 7.53
CA SER A 112 10.55 -10.70 7.98
C SER A 112 9.05 -10.61 7.68
N LEU A 113 8.55 -9.45 7.23
CA LEU A 113 7.13 -9.12 7.09
C LEU A 113 6.33 -9.30 8.40
N ILE A 114 7.01 -9.15 9.54
CA ILE A 114 6.40 -9.21 10.87
C ILE A 114 6.23 -7.78 11.37
N PHE A 115 4.99 -7.40 11.69
CA PHE A 115 4.62 -6.06 12.13
C PHE A 115 3.80 -6.11 13.42
N GLU A 116 4.02 -5.13 14.29
CA GLU A 116 3.41 -5.00 15.61
C GLU A 116 2.29 -3.97 15.63
N ASP A 117 2.45 -2.86 14.89
CA ASP A 117 1.40 -1.85 14.70
C ASP A 117 1.06 -1.71 13.21
N PHE A 118 -0.24 -1.61 12.93
CA PHE A 118 -0.81 -1.32 11.61
C PHE A 118 -1.59 -0.02 11.71
N LEU A 119 -1.08 1.05 11.09
CA LEU A 119 -1.64 2.39 11.27
C LEU A 119 -2.00 3.00 9.92
N VAL A 120 -3.07 3.79 9.91
CA VAL A 120 -3.31 4.80 8.87
C VAL A 120 -3.17 6.17 9.50
N ILE A 121 -2.21 6.93 8.98
CA ILE A 121 -1.93 8.30 9.42
C ILE A 121 -2.53 9.27 8.42
N PHE A 122 -3.48 10.10 8.88
CA PHE A 122 -4.22 11.00 8.02
C PHE A 122 -4.68 12.24 8.79
N LYS A 123 -4.45 13.44 8.24
CA LYS A 123 -4.82 14.75 8.86
C LYS A 123 -4.47 14.83 10.36
N ARG A 124 -3.22 14.49 10.69
CA ARG A 124 -2.69 14.44 12.08
C ARG A 124 -3.42 13.49 13.03
N LYS A 125 -4.18 12.53 12.50
CA LYS A 125 -4.83 11.47 13.27
C LYS A 125 -4.19 10.14 12.93
N ILE A 126 -4.11 9.28 13.94
CA ILE A 126 -3.69 7.90 13.79
C ILE A 126 -4.93 7.04 13.96
N VAL A 127 -5.19 6.17 12.99
CA VAL A 127 -6.19 5.12 13.09
C VAL A 127 -5.47 3.78 13.18
N LYS A 128 -5.71 3.03 14.25
CA LYS A 128 -5.19 1.67 14.40
C LYS A 128 -6.04 0.68 13.59
N CYS A 129 -5.36 -0.22 12.92
CA CYS A 129 -5.92 -1.35 12.18
C CYS A 129 -5.42 -2.66 12.79
N THR A 130 -6.04 -3.77 12.38
CA THR A 130 -5.71 -5.12 12.84
C THR A 130 -4.77 -5.87 11.90
N SER A 131 -4.54 -5.35 10.69
CA SER A 131 -3.66 -5.94 9.69
C SER A 131 -3.19 -4.93 8.64
N VAL A 132 -2.14 -5.27 7.90
CA VAL A 132 -1.65 -4.48 6.74
C VAL A 132 -2.76 -4.28 5.70
N MET A 133 -3.52 -5.35 5.43
CA MET A 133 -4.59 -5.34 4.44
C MET A 133 -5.73 -4.39 4.84
N GLU A 134 -6.10 -4.36 6.12
CA GLU A 134 -7.09 -3.40 6.63
C GLU A 134 -6.57 -1.97 6.56
N ALA A 135 -5.29 -1.73 6.88
CA ALA A 135 -4.69 -0.40 6.78
C ALA A 135 -4.69 0.12 5.33
N VAL A 136 -4.34 -0.73 4.35
CA VAL A 136 -4.39 -0.38 2.93
C VAL A 136 -5.83 -0.13 2.48
N ASP A 137 -6.79 -0.96 2.89
CA ASP A 137 -8.21 -0.80 2.56
C ASP A 137 -8.79 0.52 3.13
N LEU A 138 -8.46 0.83 4.39
CA LEU A 138 -8.86 2.08 5.03
C LEU A 138 -8.21 3.30 4.38
N ALA A 139 -6.92 3.25 4.05
CA ALA A 139 -6.22 4.32 3.35
C ALA A 139 -6.84 4.56 1.97
N PHE A 140 -7.07 3.49 1.19
CA PHE A 140 -7.75 3.56 -0.11
C PHE A 140 -9.10 4.26 -0.01
N LYS A 141 -9.98 3.79 0.89
CA LYS A 141 -11.31 4.36 1.11
C LYS A 141 -11.25 5.83 1.54
N SER A 142 -10.24 6.21 2.31
CA SER A 142 -10.05 7.58 2.77
C SER A 142 -9.81 8.55 1.61
N PHE A 143 -9.07 8.17 0.57
CA PHE A 143 -8.92 9.03 -0.63
C PHE A 143 -10.28 9.40 -1.23
N TYR A 144 -11.19 8.44 -1.31
CA TYR A 144 -12.52 8.65 -1.87
C TYR A 144 -13.46 9.44 -0.96
N VAL A 145 -13.53 9.08 0.31
CA VAL A 145 -14.41 9.74 1.29
C VAL A 145 -14.06 11.21 1.45
N PHE A 146 -12.76 11.53 1.42
CA PHE A 146 -12.28 12.88 1.63
C PHE A 146 -11.98 13.63 0.32
N ASN A 147 -12.26 13.02 -0.85
CA ASN A 147 -11.99 13.55 -2.17
C ASN A 147 -10.55 14.06 -2.34
N ILE A 148 -9.59 13.16 -2.14
CA ILE A 148 -8.16 13.45 -2.16
C ILE A 148 -7.51 12.64 -3.29
N GLU A 149 -6.65 13.30 -4.07
CA GLU A 149 -5.87 12.64 -5.11
C GLU A 149 -4.88 11.61 -4.53
N PHE A 150 -4.50 10.61 -5.31
CA PHE A 150 -3.44 9.69 -4.90
C PHE A 150 -2.07 10.37 -4.95
N PRO A 151 -1.12 10.03 -4.05
CA PRO A 151 0.21 10.61 -4.06
C PRO A 151 0.93 10.28 -5.36
N THR A 152 1.53 11.30 -5.98
CA THR A 152 2.20 11.16 -7.28
C THR A 152 3.41 10.23 -7.26
N THR A 153 3.99 9.93 -6.10
CA THR A 153 5.14 9.04 -5.93
C THR A 153 4.76 7.56 -5.99
N CYS A 154 3.56 7.20 -5.53
CA CYS A 154 3.03 5.84 -5.52
C CYS A 154 1.70 5.70 -6.29
N TYR A 155 1.40 6.66 -7.15
CA TYR A 155 0.12 6.81 -7.85
C TYR A 155 -0.34 5.52 -8.54
N GLY A 156 0.58 4.84 -9.25
CA GLY A 156 0.27 3.61 -9.94
C GLY A 156 -0.23 2.51 -9.02
N ALA A 157 0.32 2.37 -7.80
CA ALA A 157 -0.13 1.38 -6.82
C ALA A 157 -1.60 1.59 -6.45
N TRP A 158 -1.96 2.83 -6.09
CA TRP A 158 -3.33 3.19 -5.76
C TRP A 158 -4.26 3.07 -6.96
N GLN A 159 -3.83 3.51 -8.15
CA GLN A 159 -4.63 3.37 -9.38
C GLN A 159 -4.85 1.90 -9.79
N PHE A 160 -3.90 1.01 -9.49
CA PHE A 160 -4.10 -0.43 -9.70
C PHE A 160 -5.12 -1.00 -8.74
N LEU A 161 -5.05 -0.66 -7.44
CA LEU A 161 -6.07 -1.07 -6.48
C LEU A 161 -7.45 -0.58 -6.95
N ASP A 162 -7.52 0.68 -7.35
CA ASP A 162 -8.73 1.32 -7.86
C ASP A 162 -9.37 0.57 -9.04
N TYR A 163 -8.58 0.38 -10.09
CA TYR A 163 -9.02 -0.18 -11.37
C TYR A 163 -9.23 -1.70 -11.33
N VAL A 164 -8.32 -2.44 -10.69
CA VAL A 164 -8.27 -3.91 -10.75
C VAL A 164 -9.02 -4.54 -9.59
N ILE A 165 -8.76 -4.05 -8.37
CA ILE A 165 -9.26 -4.71 -7.15
C ILE A 165 -10.66 -4.21 -6.81
N TYR A 166 -10.81 -2.91 -6.63
CA TYR A 166 -12.08 -2.28 -6.30
C TYR A 166 -12.99 -2.12 -7.52
N LYS A 167 -12.44 -2.16 -8.74
CA LYS A 167 -13.17 -1.99 -10.01
C LYS A 167 -13.99 -0.70 -10.04
N MET A 168 -13.41 0.37 -9.51
CA MET A 168 -14.00 1.71 -9.59
C MET A 168 -13.95 2.20 -11.03
N LYS A 169 -14.90 3.06 -11.41
CA LYS A 169 -14.88 3.70 -12.72
C LYS A 169 -13.73 4.72 -12.75
N PRO A 170 -12.73 4.57 -13.63
CA PRO A 170 -11.61 5.51 -13.68
C PRO A 170 -12.11 6.91 -13.99
N ILE A 171 -11.74 7.87 -13.15
CA ILE A 171 -12.03 9.29 -13.36
C ILE A 171 -11.00 9.91 -14.34
N CYS A 172 -9.84 9.27 -14.46
CA CYS A 172 -8.73 9.67 -15.32
C CYS A 172 -8.19 8.48 -16.12
N PRO A 173 -7.38 8.72 -17.17
CA PRO A 173 -6.74 7.65 -17.92
C PRO A 173 -5.89 6.74 -17.02
N VAL A 174 -6.15 5.43 -17.11
CA VAL A 174 -5.33 4.42 -16.42
C VAL A 174 -3.95 4.34 -17.08
N MET A 175 -2.90 4.41 -16.28
CA MET A 175 -1.50 4.32 -16.73
C MET A 175 -1.26 3.04 -17.54
N SER A 176 -0.43 3.12 -18.58
CA SER A 176 -0.09 1.95 -19.41
C SER A 176 0.51 0.80 -18.59
N SER A 177 1.41 1.11 -17.65
CA SER A 177 2.00 0.11 -16.76
C SER A 177 0.97 -0.57 -15.84
N VAL A 178 -0.08 0.15 -15.43
CA VAL A 178 -1.20 -0.42 -14.67
C VAL A 178 -2.02 -1.35 -15.56
N LYS A 179 -2.31 -0.95 -16.80
CA LYS A 179 -3.04 -1.79 -17.77
C LYS A 179 -2.26 -3.06 -18.15
N GLU A 180 -0.97 -2.94 -18.40
CA GLU A 180 -0.07 -4.06 -18.69
C GLU A 180 -0.06 -5.07 -17.54
N LEU A 181 0.11 -4.59 -16.30
CA LEU A 181 0.09 -5.45 -15.13
C LEU A 181 -1.29 -6.07 -14.90
N ALA A 182 -2.36 -5.29 -15.09
CA ALA A 182 -3.74 -5.76 -14.99
C ALA A 182 -4.03 -6.89 -15.99
N ALA A 183 -3.59 -6.75 -17.24
CA ALA A 183 -3.76 -7.78 -18.28
C ALA A 183 -3.02 -9.08 -17.97
N PHE A 184 -1.96 -9.04 -17.14
CA PHE A 184 -1.27 -10.24 -16.69
C PHE A 184 -1.99 -10.93 -15.51
N VAL A 185 -2.57 -10.14 -14.60
CA VAL A 185 -3.15 -10.67 -13.35
C VAL A 185 -4.63 -11.02 -13.44
N GLN A 186 -5.35 -10.51 -14.45
CA GLN A 186 -6.77 -10.80 -14.69
C GLN A 186 -6.91 -11.99 -15.64
#